data_AF-A0A2K6R9W3-F1
#
_entry.id   AF-A0A2K6R9W3-F1
#
_cell.length_a   1.000
_cell.length_b   1.000
_cell.length_c   1.000
_cell.angle_alpha   90.00
_cell.angle_beta   90.00
_cell.angle_gamma   90.00
#
_symmetry.space_group_name_H-M   'P 1'
#
loop_
_entity.id
_entity.type
_entity.pdbx_description
1 polymer ?
#
loop_
_entity_poly.entity_id
_entity_poly.type
_entity_poly.pdbx_seq_one_letter_code
_entity_poly.pdbx_strand_id
1 'polypeptide(L)'
;MEAHNTSAPFNFTLPPNFGKRPTDLALSIILVFMLFFVMLSLGCTMEFSKIKAHLWKPKGLAIALVAQYGIMPLTAFVLGKVFQLNNIEALAILVCGCSPGGNLSNVFSLAMKGDMNLSIVMTTCSTFCALGMMPLLLYLYSRGIYDGDLKDKVPYGRIILSLVPVLIPCTIGIVLKSKRPQYMRYVIKGGTIIILLCSVAVTVLSAINVGKSIMFAMTPVLIATSSLMPFIGFLLGYVLSALFCLNARCRRTVSMETGCQNVQLCSTILNVAFPPEVIGPLFFFPLLYMIFQLGEGLFLIAIFRCYEKFKTPKDKTKMIYTAATTEETIPGALGNGTYKGEDCSPCTA
;
A
#
# COMPACT_ATOMS: atom_id res chain seq x y z
N MET A 1 35.81 -28.53 -5.60
CA MET A 1 35.85 -27.82 -4.31
C MET A 1 34.42 -27.46 -3.96
N GLU A 2 33.85 -28.27 -3.08
CA GLU A 2 32.52 -28.09 -2.51
C GLU A 2 32.55 -26.91 -1.54
N ALA A 3 31.76 -25.88 -1.84
CA ALA A 3 31.44 -24.84 -0.86
C ALA A 3 30.15 -25.27 -0.15
N HIS A 4 30.31 -25.99 0.96
CA HIS A 4 29.27 -26.16 1.96
C HIS A 4 28.92 -24.78 2.53
N ASN A 5 27.80 -24.20 2.06
CA ASN A 5 27.22 -23.02 2.68
C ASN A 5 26.29 -23.48 3.81
N THR A 6 26.89 -23.84 4.94
CA THR A 6 26.20 -24.20 6.18
C THR A 6 25.72 -22.94 6.90
N SER A 7 24.51 -22.48 6.57
CA SER A 7 23.64 -21.71 7.48
C SER A 7 22.22 -21.62 6.93
N ALA A 8 21.44 -22.71 7.05
CA ALA A 8 19.98 -22.66 6.96
C ALA A 8 19.41 -23.51 8.11
N PRO A 9 18.82 -22.92 9.17
CA PRO A 9 18.26 -23.70 10.26
C PRO A 9 16.93 -24.38 9.91
N PHE A 10 16.40 -24.18 8.69
CA PHE A 10 15.18 -24.83 8.24
C PHE A 10 15.38 -25.40 6.83
N ASN A 11 15.65 -26.70 6.75
CA ASN A 11 15.50 -27.47 5.51
C ASN A 11 14.02 -27.46 5.13
N PHE A 12 13.65 -26.51 4.28
CA PHE A 12 12.31 -26.38 3.73
C PHE A 12 12.12 -27.40 2.61
N THR A 13 11.30 -28.42 2.86
CA THR A 13 10.84 -29.34 1.83
C THR A 13 9.41 -28.97 1.46
N LEU A 14 9.20 -28.53 0.22
CA LEU A 14 7.86 -28.33 -0.33
C LEU A 14 7.05 -29.63 -0.21
N PRO A 15 5.78 -29.56 0.18
CA PRO A 15 4.96 -30.75 0.27
C PRO A 15 4.76 -31.33 -1.17
N PRO A 16 4.70 -32.66 -1.34
CA PRO A 16 4.71 -33.28 -2.66
C PRO A 16 3.53 -32.79 -3.52
N ASN A 17 3.78 -32.47 -4.80
CA ASN A 17 2.82 -31.86 -5.74
C ASN A 17 2.35 -30.43 -5.40
N PHE A 18 3.09 -29.67 -4.58
CA PHE A 18 2.78 -28.25 -4.33
C PHE A 18 2.60 -27.48 -5.66
N GLY A 19 1.53 -26.72 -5.78
CA GLY A 19 1.13 -26.01 -7.01
C GLY A 19 0.25 -26.83 -7.96
N LYS A 20 0.22 -28.17 -7.83
CA LYS A 20 -0.65 -29.08 -8.61
C LYS A 20 -1.80 -29.66 -7.81
N ARG A 21 -1.89 -29.36 -6.51
CA ARG A 21 -2.99 -29.82 -5.65
C ARG A 21 -4.27 -29.02 -5.97
N PRO A 22 -5.45 -29.65 -5.84
CA PRO A 22 -6.72 -28.94 -5.98
C PRO A 22 -6.85 -27.79 -4.97
N THR A 23 -6.23 -27.92 -3.79
CA THR A 23 -6.22 -26.87 -2.76
C THR A 23 -5.33 -25.68 -3.12
N ASP A 24 -4.23 -25.88 -3.85
CA ASP A 24 -3.36 -24.80 -4.33
C ASP A 24 -4.06 -24.03 -5.45
N LEU A 25 -4.70 -24.75 -6.38
CA LEU A 25 -5.52 -24.15 -7.43
C LEU A 25 -6.70 -23.35 -6.85
N ALA A 26 -7.41 -23.92 -5.87
CA ALA A 26 -8.49 -23.23 -5.18
C ALA A 26 -8.00 -21.94 -4.50
N LEU A 27 -6.83 -21.98 -3.85
CA LEU A 27 -6.23 -20.81 -3.23
C LEU A 27 -5.92 -19.72 -4.28
N SER A 28 -5.32 -20.08 -5.42
CA SER A 28 -5.06 -19.14 -6.51
C SER A 28 -6.33 -18.51 -7.07
N ILE A 29 -7.39 -19.30 -7.30
CA ILE A 29 -8.69 -18.80 -7.78
C ILE A 29 -9.30 -17.83 -6.76
N ILE A 30 -9.31 -18.18 -5.48
CA ILE A 30 -9.86 -17.32 -4.42
C ILE A 30 -9.05 -16.02 -4.31
N LEU A 31 -7.72 -16.06 -4.42
CA LEU A 31 -6.88 -14.87 -4.39
C LEU A 31 -7.19 -13.91 -5.55
N VAL A 32 -7.34 -14.42 -6.77
CA VAL A 32 -7.69 -13.63 -7.96
C VAL A 32 -9.09 -13.04 -7.81
N PHE A 33 -10.06 -13.84 -7.33
CA PHE A 33 -11.42 -13.39 -7.09
C PHE A 33 -11.47 -12.31 -6.00
N MET A 34 -10.76 -12.50 -4.90
CA MET A 34 -10.63 -11.51 -3.83
C MET A 34 -10.00 -10.21 -4.35
N LEU A 35 -8.93 -10.30 -5.14
CA LEU A 35 -8.29 -9.14 -5.76
C LEU A 35 -9.26 -8.38 -6.67
N PHE A 36 -10.09 -9.08 -7.44
CA PHE A 36 -11.12 -8.47 -8.28
C PHE A 36 -12.08 -7.60 -7.46
N PHE A 37 -12.62 -8.10 -6.34
CA PHE A 37 -13.51 -7.32 -5.48
C PHE A 37 -12.80 -6.17 -4.75
N VAL A 38 -11.54 -6.35 -4.35
CA VAL A 38 -10.74 -5.27 -3.75
C VAL A 38 -10.54 -4.13 -4.75
N MET A 39 -10.16 -4.45 -5.99
CA MET A 39 -9.95 -3.45 -7.04
C MET A 39 -11.25 -2.80 -7.50
N LEU A 40 -12.34 -3.57 -7.58
CA LEU A 40 -13.67 -3.03 -7.87
C LEU A 40 -14.12 -2.06 -6.78
N SER A 41 -13.89 -2.41 -5.51
CA SER A 41 -14.22 -1.55 -4.37
C SER A 41 -13.41 -0.26 -4.39
N LEU A 42 -12.11 -0.34 -4.68
CA LEU A 42 -11.25 0.83 -4.89
C LEU A 42 -11.76 1.71 -6.04
N GLY A 43 -12.16 1.13 -7.16
CA GLY A 43 -12.75 1.89 -8.26
C GLY A 43 -14.06 2.61 -7.85
N CYS A 44 -14.90 1.93 -7.08
CA CYS A 44 -16.19 2.47 -6.61
C CYS A 44 -16.06 3.64 -5.62
N THR A 45 -14.91 3.83 -4.96
CA THR A 45 -14.68 4.98 -4.07
C THR A 45 -14.19 6.23 -4.81
N MET A 46 -13.88 6.11 -6.10
CA MET A 46 -13.24 7.15 -6.88
C MET A 46 -14.24 8.01 -7.68
N GLU A 47 -14.10 9.33 -7.60
CA GLU A 47 -14.89 10.27 -8.40
C GLU A 47 -14.06 10.86 -9.55
N PHE A 48 -14.59 10.77 -10.77
CA PHE A 48 -13.88 11.21 -11.98
C PHE A 48 -13.53 12.71 -11.95
N SER A 49 -14.40 13.53 -11.34
CA SER A 49 -14.17 14.96 -11.13
C SER A 49 -12.91 15.23 -10.29
N LYS A 50 -12.64 14.39 -9.28
CA LYS A 50 -11.49 14.53 -8.37
C LYS A 50 -10.18 14.16 -9.05
N ILE A 51 -10.17 13.10 -9.85
CA ILE A 51 -9.01 12.78 -10.69
C ILE A 51 -8.71 13.95 -11.61
N LYS A 52 -9.72 14.46 -12.32
CA LYS A 52 -9.52 15.57 -13.24
C LYS A 52 -8.91 16.76 -12.50
N ALA A 53 -9.50 17.19 -11.38
CA ALA A 53 -9.01 18.35 -10.62
C ALA A 53 -7.54 18.22 -10.16
N HIS A 54 -7.10 17.03 -9.72
CA HIS A 54 -5.72 16.82 -9.30
C HIS A 54 -4.74 16.60 -10.46
N LEU A 55 -5.19 16.13 -11.62
CA LEU A 55 -4.38 16.13 -12.84
C LEU A 55 -4.01 17.56 -13.28
N TRP A 56 -4.86 18.56 -12.98
CA TRP A 56 -4.56 19.97 -13.24
C TRP A 56 -3.60 20.60 -12.21
N LYS A 57 -3.35 19.98 -11.06
CA LYS A 57 -2.38 20.42 -10.03
C LYS A 57 -1.38 19.28 -9.73
N PRO A 58 -0.48 18.94 -10.67
CA PRO A 58 0.25 17.67 -10.67
C PRO A 58 1.33 17.58 -9.60
N LYS A 59 1.73 18.67 -8.94
CA LYS A 59 2.89 18.67 -8.02
C LYS A 59 2.74 17.63 -6.90
N GLY A 60 1.62 17.64 -6.19
CA GLY A 60 1.37 16.70 -5.09
C GLY A 60 1.31 15.24 -5.56
N LEU A 61 0.67 14.99 -6.71
CA LEU A 61 0.58 13.66 -7.30
C LEU A 61 1.94 13.16 -7.79
N ALA A 62 2.74 14.01 -8.44
CA ALA A 62 4.08 13.66 -8.93
C ALA A 62 5.01 13.30 -7.77
N ILE A 63 5.00 14.09 -6.68
CA ILE A 63 5.77 13.79 -5.47
C ILE A 63 5.34 12.44 -4.88
N ALA A 64 4.03 12.15 -4.87
CA ALA A 64 3.51 10.87 -4.41
C ALA A 64 4.00 9.69 -5.27
N LEU A 65 3.95 9.82 -6.59
CA LEU A 65 4.40 8.77 -7.50
C LEU A 65 5.90 8.53 -7.38
N VAL A 66 6.69 9.59 -7.21
CA VAL A 66 8.13 9.48 -6.94
C VAL A 66 8.38 8.84 -5.57
N ALA A 67 7.58 9.16 -4.55
CA ALA A 67 7.67 8.49 -3.27
C ALA A 67 7.34 7.00 -3.41
N GLN A 68 6.22 6.67 -4.03
CA GLN A 68 5.73 5.29 -4.18
C GLN A 68 6.68 4.42 -4.99
N TYR A 69 7.14 4.89 -6.15
CA TYR A 69 7.96 4.10 -7.08
C TYR A 69 9.46 4.37 -6.97
N GLY A 70 9.87 5.36 -6.19
CA GLY A 70 11.27 5.63 -5.87
C GLY A 70 11.66 5.06 -4.51
N ILE A 71 11.00 5.51 -3.44
CA ILE A 71 11.38 5.17 -2.06
C ILE A 71 11.16 3.70 -1.78
N MET A 72 9.98 3.16 -2.08
CA MET A 72 9.61 1.81 -1.66
C MET A 72 10.39 0.69 -2.35
N PRO A 73 10.56 0.70 -3.69
CA PRO A 73 11.42 -0.25 -4.37
C PRO A 73 12.89 -0.17 -3.91
N LEU A 74 13.40 1.05 -3.73
CA LEU A 74 14.76 1.27 -3.23
C LEU A 74 14.93 0.71 -1.81
N THR A 75 13.94 0.95 -0.95
CA THR A 75 13.92 0.42 0.43
C THR A 75 13.94 -1.11 0.41
N ALA A 76 13.09 -1.74 -0.41
CA ALA A 76 13.08 -3.19 -0.56
C ALA A 76 14.43 -3.72 -1.03
N PHE A 77 15.04 -3.08 -2.03
CA PHE A 77 16.35 -3.47 -2.56
C PHE A 77 17.47 -3.33 -1.52
N VAL A 78 17.54 -2.19 -0.82
CA VAL A 78 18.55 -1.93 0.20
C VAL A 78 18.40 -2.90 1.36
N LEU A 79 17.19 -3.13 1.85
CA LEU A 79 16.94 -4.12 2.91
C LEU A 79 17.33 -5.54 2.44
N GLY A 80 17.04 -5.89 1.18
CA GLY A 80 17.50 -7.14 0.57
C GLY A 80 19.01 -7.35 0.66
N LYS A 81 19.79 -6.30 0.38
CA LYS A 81 21.26 -6.34 0.46
C LYS A 81 21.79 -6.30 1.90
N VAL A 82 21.26 -5.41 2.73
CA VAL A 82 21.70 -5.21 4.13
C VAL A 82 21.48 -6.48 4.95
N PHE A 83 20.32 -7.12 4.79
CA PHE A 83 19.98 -8.35 5.49
C PHE A 83 20.48 -9.61 4.79
N GLN A 84 21.22 -9.48 3.68
CA GLN A 84 21.77 -10.59 2.90
C GLN A 84 20.71 -11.65 2.54
N LEU A 85 19.52 -11.18 2.13
CA LEU A 85 18.42 -12.05 1.78
C LEU A 85 18.78 -12.92 0.58
N ASN A 86 18.26 -14.16 0.58
CA ASN A 86 18.39 -15.02 -0.59
C ASN A 86 17.65 -14.39 -1.77
N ASN A 87 18.09 -14.73 -2.99
CA ASN A 87 17.54 -14.15 -4.22
C ASN A 87 16.00 -14.18 -4.32
N ILE A 88 15.38 -15.26 -3.83
CA ILE A 88 13.91 -15.40 -3.86
C ILE A 88 13.24 -14.52 -2.79
N GLU A 89 13.82 -14.42 -1.60
CA GLU A 89 13.32 -13.56 -0.52
C GLU A 89 13.43 -12.08 -0.92
N ALA A 90 14.59 -11.69 -1.45
CA ALA A 90 14.85 -10.36 -1.99
C ALA A 90 13.86 -10.02 -3.13
N LEU A 91 13.54 -10.97 -4.00
CA LEU A 91 12.53 -10.80 -5.04
C LEU A 91 11.12 -10.62 -4.45
N ALA A 92 10.74 -11.40 -3.44
CA ALA A 92 9.43 -11.30 -2.82
C ALA A 92 9.20 -9.94 -2.14
N ILE A 93 10.20 -9.44 -1.41
CA ILE A 93 10.12 -8.11 -0.79
C ILE A 93 10.15 -7.00 -1.85
N LEU A 94 10.89 -7.19 -2.95
CA LEU A 94 10.95 -6.22 -4.05
C LEU A 94 9.62 -6.13 -4.80
N VAL A 95 8.94 -7.25 -5.05
CA VAL A 95 7.57 -7.27 -5.59
C VAL A 95 6.61 -6.49 -4.68
N CYS A 96 6.77 -6.61 -3.36
CA CYS A 96 6.00 -5.84 -2.39
C CYS A 96 6.32 -4.34 -2.46
N GLY A 97 7.60 -3.95 -2.52
CA GLY A 97 8.01 -2.55 -2.65
C GLY A 97 7.62 -1.90 -3.98
N CYS A 98 7.54 -2.67 -5.07
CA CYS A 98 7.11 -2.21 -6.39
C CYS A 98 5.58 -2.18 -6.56
N SER A 99 4.82 -2.61 -5.54
CA SER A 99 3.37 -2.57 -5.59
C SER A 99 2.86 -1.11 -5.49
N PRO A 100 1.66 -0.81 -6.03
CA PRO A 100 1.03 0.48 -5.84
C PRO A 100 0.50 0.64 -4.40
N GLY A 101 0.08 1.86 -4.07
CA GLY A 101 -0.54 2.17 -2.78
C GLY A 101 -1.77 1.29 -2.50
N GLY A 102 -2.02 1.01 -1.22
CA GLY A 102 -3.11 0.15 -0.77
C GLY A 102 -4.28 0.92 -0.16
N ASN A 103 -5.49 0.33 -0.17
CA ASN A 103 -6.72 0.95 0.37
C ASN A 103 -6.62 1.40 1.84
N LEU A 104 -5.72 0.79 2.61
CA LEU A 104 -5.48 1.17 4.01
C LEU A 104 -4.92 2.60 4.14
N SER A 105 -4.18 3.10 3.14
CA SER A 105 -3.69 4.47 3.12
C SER A 105 -4.83 5.48 3.22
N ASN A 106 -5.96 5.23 2.54
CA ASN A 106 -7.12 6.11 2.55
C ASN A 106 -7.72 6.25 3.96
N VAL A 107 -7.80 5.13 4.69
CA VAL A 107 -8.32 5.09 6.06
C VAL A 107 -7.36 5.81 7.02
N PHE A 108 -6.05 5.55 6.89
CA PHE A 108 -5.05 6.19 7.73
C PHE A 108 -4.89 7.68 7.44
N SER A 109 -4.93 8.08 6.17
CA SER A 109 -4.99 9.48 5.75
C SER A 109 -6.17 10.19 6.41
N LEU A 110 -7.37 9.58 6.40
CA LEU A 110 -8.54 10.15 7.09
C LEU A 110 -8.31 10.24 8.61
N ALA A 111 -7.81 9.17 9.23
CA ALA A 111 -7.55 9.11 10.68
C ALA A 111 -6.50 10.14 11.14
N MET A 112 -5.53 10.45 10.29
CA MET A 112 -4.49 11.47 10.49
C MET A 112 -4.94 12.89 10.13
N LYS A 113 -6.23 13.11 9.83
CA LYS A 113 -6.74 14.39 9.31
C LYS A 113 -5.95 14.87 8.08
N GLY A 114 -5.51 13.92 7.25
CA GLY A 114 -4.90 14.13 5.95
C GLY A 114 -5.92 14.55 4.90
N ASP A 115 -5.46 14.69 3.66
CA ASP A 115 -6.30 14.91 2.50
C ASP A 115 -6.70 13.55 1.91
N MET A 116 -7.95 13.16 2.12
CA MET A 116 -8.50 11.90 1.64
C MET A 116 -8.69 11.90 0.12
N ASN A 117 -8.99 13.05 -0.50
CA ASN A 117 -9.14 13.15 -1.94
C ASN A 117 -7.79 12.91 -2.62
N LEU A 118 -6.74 13.50 -2.05
CA LEU A 118 -5.38 13.28 -2.50
C LEU A 118 -4.96 11.83 -2.36
N SER A 119 -5.25 11.16 -1.24
CA SER A 119 -4.94 9.74 -1.02
C SER A 119 -5.57 8.86 -2.11
N ILE A 120 -6.88 9.03 -2.34
CA ILE A 120 -7.61 8.25 -3.35
C ILE A 120 -7.00 8.44 -4.74
N VAL A 121 -6.71 9.70 -5.12
CA VAL A 121 -6.10 9.99 -6.41
C VAL A 121 -4.70 9.39 -6.52
N MET A 122 -3.86 9.47 -5.48
CA MET A 122 -2.54 8.86 -5.46
C MET A 122 -2.62 7.33 -5.58
N THR A 123 -3.53 6.68 -4.86
CA THR A 123 -3.73 5.22 -4.92
C THR A 123 -4.18 4.80 -6.31
N THR A 124 -5.15 5.52 -6.91
CA THR A 124 -5.64 5.20 -8.25
C THR A 124 -4.55 5.42 -9.30
N CYS A 125 -3.90 6.59 -9.31
CA CYS A 125 -2.85 6.88 -10.27
C CYS A 125 -1.67 5.90 -10.12
N SER A 126 -1.25 5.58 -8.90
CA SER A 126 -0.21 4.58 -8.69
C SER A 126 -0.64 3.21 -9.19
N THR A 127 -1.89 2.79 -8.97
CA THR A 127 -2.43 1.53 -9.49
C THR A 127 -2.39 1.46 -11.02
N PHE A 128 -2.75 2.54 -11.72
CA PHE A 128 -2.63 2.60 -13.18
C PHE A 128 -1.17 2.61 -13.65
N CYS A 129 -0.31 3.38 -12.97
CA CYS A 129 1.13 3.40 -13.27
C CYS A 129 1.81 2.05 -13.00
N ALA A 130 1.26 1.20 -12.13
CA ALA A 130 1.84 -0.10 -11.76
C ALA A 130 2.04 -1.00 -12.99
N LEU A 131 1.16 -0.91 -13.99
CA LEU A 131 1.26 -1.70 -15.22
C LEU A 131 2.61 -1.56 -15.92
N GLY A 132 3.19 -0.36 -15.92
CA GLY A 132 4.50 -0.09 -16.49
C GLY A 132 5.61 -0.04 -15.45
N MET A 133 5.36 0.61 -14.31
CA MET A 133 6.39 0.85 -13.29
C MET A 133 6.82 -0.44 -12.59
N MET A 134 5.89 -1.34 -12.27
CA MET A 134 6.22 -2.55 -11.52
C MET A 134 7.15 -3.49 -12.31
N PRO A 135 6.87 -3.84 -13.59
CA PRO A 135 7.82 -4.59 -14.41
C PRO A 135 9.15 -3.87 -14.63
N LEU A 136 9.11 -2.55 -14.86
CA LEU A 136 10.31 -1.74 -15.10
C LEU A 136 11.25 -1.73 -13.88
N LEU A 137 10.69 -1.50 -12.69
CA LEU A 137 11.45 -1.46 -11.44
C LEU A 137 11.96 -2.85 -11.06
N LEU A 138 11.16 -3.90 -11.25
CA LEU A 138 11.63 -5.27 -11.07
C LEU A 138 12.79 -5.58 -12.02
N TYR A 139 12.72 -5.13 -13.26
CA TYR A 139 13.81 -5.29 -14.23
C TYR A 139 15.09 -4.55 -13.81
N LEU A 140 14.94 -3.31 -13.31
CA LEU A 140 16.07 -2.49 -12.88
C LEU A 140 16.75 -3.05 -11.64
N TYR A 141 15.97 -3.37 -10.59
CA TYR A 141 16.51 -3.80 -9.29
C TYR A 141 16.88 -5.28 -9.25
N SER A 142 16.21 -6.15 -10.01
CA SER A 142 16.60 -7.58 -10.06
C SER A 142 18.04 -7.75 -10.53
N ARG A 143 18.52 -6.92 -11.47
CA ARG A 143 19.91 -6.92 -11.92
C ARG A 143 20.93 -6.68 -10.81
N GLY A 144 20.56 -5.91 -9.80
CA GLY A 144 21.42 -5.69 -8.64
C GLY A 144 21.31 -6.81 -7.60
N ILE A 145 20.25 -7.62 -7.62
CA ILE A 145 20.02 -8.72 -6.67
C ILE A 145 20.70 -10.00 -7.14
N TYR A 146 20.62 -10.34 -8.42
CA TYR A 146 21.16 -11.59 -8.97
C TYR A 146 22.54 -11.36 -9.64
N ASP A 147 23.56 -12.07 -9.19
CA ASP A 147 24.90 -12.07 -9.80
C ASP A 147 25.04 -13.07 -10.99
N GLY A 148 24.03 -13.21 -11.85
CA GLY A 148 24.04 -14.17 -12.97
C GLY A 148 22.97 -13.92 -14.05
N ASP A 149 22.88 -14.78 -15.08
CA ASP A 149 21.95 -14.57 -16.20
C ASP A 149 20.48 -14.55 -15.73
N LEU A 150 19.90 -13.35 -15.78
CA LEU A 150 18.65 -12.96 -15.13
C LEU A 150 17.41 -13.20 -15.98
N LYS A 151 17.62 -13.51 -17.26
CA LYS A 151 16.59 -13.41 -18.29
C LYS A 151 15.42 -14.38 -18.07
N ASP A 152 15.67 -15.50 -17.40
CA ASP A 152 14.69 -16.59 -17.22
C ASP A 152 14.06 -16.66 -15.82
N LYS A 153 14.49 -15.84 -14.84
CA LYS A 153 14.02 -15.95 -13.45
C LYS A 153 12.83 -15.07 -13.10
N VAL A 154 12.71 -13.89 -13.73
CA VAL A 154 11.58 -12.98 -13.50
C VAL A 154 10.64 -13.04 -14.71
N PRO A 155 9.41 -13.58 -14.55
CA PRO A 155 8.48 -13.75 -15.65
C PRO A 155 7.75 -12.42 -15.95
N TYR A 156 8.45 -11.43 -16.51
CA TYR A 156 7.92 -10.09 -16.79
C TYR A 156 6.60 -10.11 -17.56
N GLY A 157 6.48 -10.97 -18.57
CA GLY A 157 5.25 -11.14 -19.33
C GLY A 157 4.07 -11.62 -18.47
N ARG A 158 4.32 -12.53 -17.51
CA ARG A 158 3.28 -12.99 -16.57
C ARG A 158 2.93 -11.93 -15.55
N ILE A 159 3.89 -11.09 -15.13
CA ILE A 159 3.62 -9.97 -14.21
C ILE A 159 2.73 -8.94 -14.89
N ILE A 160 3.05 -8.54 -16.13
CA ILE A 160 2.20 -7.63 -16.92
C ILE A 160 0.81 -8.25 -17.12
N LEU A 161 0.73 -9.52 -17.51
CA LEU A 161 -0.54 -10.22 -17.70
C LEU A 161 -1.35 -10.33 -16.40
N SER A 162 -0.69 -10.44 -15.24
CA SER A 162 -1.34 -10.48 -13.92
C SER A 162 -1.81 -9.10 -13.45
N LEU A 163 -1.24 -8.02 -13.97
CA LEU A 163 -1.65 -6.64 -13.68
C LEU A 163 -2.86 -6.18 -14.51
N VAL A 164 -3.07 -6.73 -15.71
CA VAL A 164 -4.26 -6.40 -16.53
C VAL A 164 -5.59 -6.69 -15.79
N PRO A 165 -5.78 -7.85 -15.13
CA PRO A 165 -6.95 -8.15 -14.29
C PRO A 165 -7.14 -7.24 -13.07
N VAL A 166 -6.15 -6.41 -12.71
CA VAL A 166 -6.27 -5.40 -11.65
C VAL A 166 -6.97 -4.15 -12.18
N LEU A 167 -6.59 -3.72 -13.38
CA LEU A 167 -7.08 -2.49 -13.99
C LEU A 167 -8.53 -2.60 -14.46
N ILE A 168 -8.95 -3.77 -14.96
CA ILE A 168 -10.31 -4.02 -15.43
C ILE A 168 -11.37 -3.76 -14.34
N PRO A 169 -11.36 -4.44 -13.19
CA PRO A 169 -12.33 -4.20 -12.11
C PRO A 169 -12.22 -2.78 -11.54
N CYS A 170 -11.01 -2.22 -11.44
CA CYS A 170 -10.84 -0.83 -11.01
C CYS A 170 -11.57 0.14 -11.94
N THR A 171 -11.36 0.01 -13.26
CA THR A 171 -12.02 0.84 -14.28
C THR A 171 -13.54 0.64 -14.27
N ILE A 172 -14.01 -0.60 -14.12
CA ILE A 172 -15.44 -0.90 -13.98
C ILE A 172 -16.02 -0.17 -12.77
N GLY A 173 -15.35 -0.22 -11.62
CA GLY A 173 -15.78 0.47 -10.40
C GLY A 173 -15.89 1.99 -10.59
N ILE A 174 -14.91 2.60 -11.26
CA ILE A 174 -14.88 4.03 -11.58
C ILE A 174 -16.08 4.41 -12.47
N VAL A 175 -16.31 3.64 -13.53
CA VAL A 175 -17.45 3.87 -14.45
C VAL A 175 -18.78 3.68 -13.74
N LEU A 176 -18.89 2.66 -12.87
CA LEU A 176 -20.11 2.36 -12.13
C LEU A 176 -20.43 3.47 -11.11
N LYS A 177 -19.41 3.99 -10.41
CA LYS A 177 -19.54 5.16 -9.54
C LYS A 177 -19.98 6.41 -10.30
N SER A 178 -19.43 6.63 -11.49
CA SER A 178 -19.79 7.77 -12.34
C SER A 178 -21.21 7.67 -12.89
N LYS A 179 -21.66 6.49 -13.31
CA LYS A 179 -22.98 6.32 -13.95
C LYS A 179 -24.11 6.10 -12.95
N ARG A 180 -23.85 5.40 -11.85
CA ARG A 180 -24.88 4.98 -10.88
C ARG A 180 -24.39 5.10 -9.43
N PRO A 181 -24.11 6.33 -8.94
CA PRO A 181 -23.58 6.54 -7.59
C PRO A 181 -24.50 6.00 -6.47
N GLN A 182 -25.81 5.90 -6.72
CA GLN A 182 -26.80 5.39 -5.76
C GLN A 182 -26.56 3.94 -5.31
N TYR A 183 -25.98 3.08 -6.15
CA TYR A 183 -25.75 1.67 -5.80
C TYR A 183 -24.42 1.43 -5.07
N MET A 184 -23.56 2.45 -4.99
CA MET A 184 -22.18 2.29 -4.50
C MET A 184 -22.11 1.83 -3.06
N ARG A 185 -23.06 2.28 -2.23
CA ARG A 185 -23.15 1.84 -0.84
C ARG A 185 -23.39 0.34 -0.73
N TYR A 186 -24.22 -0.23 -1.61
CA TYR A 186 -24.51 -1.65 -1.63
C TYR A 186 -23.34 -2.46 -2.19
N VAL A 187 -22.74 -1.99 -3.30
CA VAL A 187 -21.58 -2.64 -3.92
C VAL A 187 -20.39 -2.69 -2.96
N ILE A 188 -20.06 -1.57 -2.29
CA ILE A 188 -18.97 -1.52 -1.33
C ILE A 188 -19.27 -2.42 -0.12
N LYS A 189 -20.48 -2.37 0.45
CA LYS A 189 -20.84 -3.23 1.59
C LYS A 189 -20.78 -4.71 1.24
N GLY A 190 -21.37 -5.11 0.11
CA GLY A 190 -21.33 -6.48 -0.38
C GLY A 190 -19.90 -6.93 -0.69
N GLY A 191 -19.12 -6.08 -1.36
CA GLY A 191 -17.71 -6.29 -1.63
C GLY A 191 -16.90 -6.54 -0.36
N THR A 192 -17.07 -5.73 0.69
CA THR A 192 -16.39 -5.92 1.97
C THR A 192 -16.73 -7.27 2.61
N ILE A 193 -17.98 -7.71 2.57
CA ILE A 193 -18.39 -9.03 3.09
C ILE A 193 -17.73 -10.15 2.29
N ILE A 194 -17.73 -10.06 0.96
CA ILE A 194 -17.09 -11.05 0.08
C ILE A 194 -15.58 -11.10 0.36
N ILE A 195 -14.92 -9.94 0.44
CA ILE A 195 -13.50 -9.83 0.77
C ILE A 195 -13.21 -10.49 2.11
N LEU A 196 -14.04 -10.25 3.13
CA LEU A 196 -13.88 -10.87 4.46
C LEU A 196 -13.99 -12.40 4.39
N LEU A 197 -14.99 -12.93 3.69
CA LEU A 197 -15.17 -14.37 3.51
C LEU A 197 -14.00 -15.00 2.74
N CYS A 198 -13.54 -14.34 1.67
CA CYS A 198 -12.37 -14.77 0.91
C CYS A 198 -11.10 -14.74 1.77
N SER A 199 -10.88 -13.71 2.60
CA SER A 199 -9.74 -13.65 3.52
C SER A 199 -9.71 -14.84 4.49
N VAL A 200 -10.86 -15.20 5.05
CA VAL A 200 -10.98 -16.36 5.95
C VAL A 200 -10.65 -17.65 5.17
N ALA A 201 -11.22 -17.83 3.98
CA ALA A 201 -10.96 -19.00 3.14
C ALA A 201 -9.48 -19.11 2.76
N VAL A 202 -8.84 -18.01 2.33
CA VAL A 202 -7.41 -17.95 2.01
C VAL A 202 -6.58 -18.34 3.24
N THR A 203 -6.92 -17.84 4.42
CA THR A 203 -6.20 -18.16 5.67
C THR A 203 -6.29 -19.65 6.00
N VAL A 204 -7.49 -20.24 5.88
CA VAL A 204 -7.71 -21.67 6.16
C VAL A 204 -6.98 -22.56 5.14
N LEU A 205 -7.13 -22.29 3.83
CA LEU A 205 -6.45 -23.06 2.78
C LEU A 205 -4.92 -22.93 2.90
N SER A 206 -4.44 -21.73 3.21
CA SER A 206 -3.04 -21.44 3.48
C SER A 206 -2.49 -22.28 4.63
N ALA A 207 -3.22 -22.34 5.76
CA ALA A 207 -2.85 -23.15 6.91
C ALA A 207 -2.82 -24.65 6.57
N ILE A 208 -3.74 -25.13 5.74
CA ILE A 208 -3.78 -26.54 5.29
C ILE A 208 -2.60 -26.85 4.36
N ASN A 209 -2.33 -25.99 3.38
CA ASN A 209 -1.32 -26.23 2.34
C ASN A 209 0.11 -26.06 2.87
N VAL A 210 0.33 -25.05 3.72
CA VAL A 210 1.68 -24.57 4.07
C VAL A 210 1.81 -24.26 5.56
N GLY A 211 0.81 -24.57 6.40
CA GLY A 211 0.82 -24.19 7.83
C GLY A 211 2.02 -24.71 8.62
N LYS A 212 2.55 -25.89 8.29
CA LYS A 212 3.79 -26.43 8.90
C LYS A 212 5.05 -25.66 8.47
N SER A 213 5.00 -24.97 7.34
CA SER A 213 6.11 -24.21 6.76
C SER A 213 5.96 -22.69 6.95
N ILE A 214 4.90 -22.24 7.63
CA ILE A 214 4.70 -20.83 7.96
C ILE A 214 5.85 -20.27 8.81
N MET A 215 6.52 -21.14 9.58
CA MET A 215 7.74 -20.81 10.32
C MET A 215 8.85 -20.24 9.42
N PHE A 216 8.93 -20.68 8.16
CA PHE A 216 9.89 -20.14 7.20
C PHE A 216 9.60 -18.67 6.85
N ALA A 217 8.32 -18.32 6.68
CA ALA A 217 7.91 -16.93 6.49
C ALA A 217 8.14 -16.08 7.76
N MET A 218 8.18 -16.70 8.94
CA MET A 218 8.43 -16.07 10.24
C MET A 218 9.92 -16.01 10.62
N THR A 219 10.83 -16.14 9.65
CA THR A 219 12.26 -15.98 9.91
C THR A 219 12.53 -14.56 10.46
N PRO A 220 13.41 -14.38 11.47
CA PRO A 220 13.67 -13.07 12.07
C PRO A 220 14.01 -11.98 11.05
N VAL A 221 14.70 -12.36 9.97
CA VAL A 221 15.04 -11.44 8.88
C VAL A 221 13.80 -10.96 8.12
N LEU A 222 12.88 -11.85 7.75
CA LEU A 222 11.63 -11.48 7.06
C LEU A 222 10.71 -10.65 7.94
N ILE A 223 10.67 -10.95 9.25
CA ILE A 223 9.97 -10.14 10.24
C ILE A 223 10.57 -8.73 10.31
N ALA A 224 11.90 -8.63 10.42
CA ALA A 224 12.60 -7.35 10.43
C ALA A 224 12.34 -6.54 9.16
N THR A 225 12.45 -7.16 7.97
CA THR A 225 12.21 -6.46 6.71
C THR A 225 10.73 -6.06 6.53
N SER A 226 9.78 -6.89 6.95
CA SER A 226 8.35 -6.58 6.84
C SER A 226 7.88 -5.50 7.80
N SER A 227 8.57 -5.27 8.93
CA SER A 227 8.36 -4.10 9.79
C SER A 227 9.10 -2.86 9.28
N LEU A 228 10.36 -3.00 8.87
CA LEU A 228 11.15 -1.84 8.46
C LEU A 228 10.64 -1.19 7.17
N MET A 229 10.16 -1.96 6.20
CA MET A 229 9.65 -1.40 4.94
C MET A 229 8.51 -0.39 5.13
N PRO A 230 7.37 -0.73 5.77
CA PRO A 230 6.29 0.24 5.98
C PRO A 230 6.75 1.43 6.81
N PHE A 231 7.54 1.20 7.87
CA PHE A 231 8.06 2.26 8.73
C PHE A 231 8.90 3.27 7.97
N ILE A 232 9.88 2.80 7.18
CA ILE A 232 10.72 3.63 6.33
C ILE A 232 9.86 4.36 5.29
N GLY A 233 8.87 3.68 4.73
CA GLY A 233 7.87 4.27 3.85
C GLY A 233 7.13 5.47 4.43
N PHE A 234 6.55 5.29 5.62
CA PHE A 234 5.85 6.37 6.31
C PHE A 234 6.79 7.53 6.61
N LEU A 235 7.99 7.24 7.10
CA LEU A 235 8.98 8.25 7.47
C LEU A 235 9.48 9.04 6.26
N LEU A 236 10.02 8.35 5.26
CA LEU A 236 10.60 8.98 4.08
C LEU A 236 9.54 9.63 3.18
N GLY A 237 8.32 9.09 3.11
CA GLY A 237 7.21 9.76 2.45
C GLY A 237 6.85 11.10 3.12
N TYR A 238 6.90 11.17 4.45
CA TYR A 238 6.72 12.43 5.18
C TYR A 238 7.88 13.41 4.93
N VAL A 239 9.13 12.93 5.00
CA VAL A 239 10.32 13.77 4.78
C VAL A 239 10.35 14.31 3.36
N LEU A 240 10.13 13.47 2.34
CA LEU A 240 10.12 13.88 0.95
C LEU A 240 9.05 14.94 0.70
N SER A 241 7.83 14.71 1.20
CA SER A 241 6.75 15.70 1.05
C SER A 241 7.02 17.01 1.82
N ALA A 242 7.76 16.96 2.92
CA ALA A 242 8.22 18.14 3.65
C ALA A 242 9.28 18.93 2.88
N LEU A 243 10.24 18.24 2.24
CA LEU A 243 11.29 18.86 1.42
C LEU A 243 10.71 19.62 0.22
N PHE A 244 9.64 19.11 -0.37
CA PHE A 244 8.90 19.78 -1.44
C PHE A 244 7.83 20.78 -0.92
N CYS A 245 7.88 21.14 0.37
CA CYS A 245 7.04 22.17 0.98
C CYS A 245 5.53 21.96 0.79
N LEU A 246 5.04 20.71 0.78
CA LEU A 246 3.60 20.42 0.76
C LEU A 246 2.92 20.92 2.04
N ASN A 247 1.61 21.14 2.02
CA ASN A 247 0.87 21.49 3.24
C ASN A 247 0.86 20.32 4.23
N ALA A 248 0.77 20.60 5.53
CA ALA A 248 0.85 19.58 6.58
C ALA A 248 -0.16 18.44 6.38
N ARG A 249 -1.35 18.76 5.87
CA ARG A 249 -2.39 17.78 5.51
C ARG A 249 -1.93 16.84 4.39
N CYS A 250 -1.35 17.39 3.32
CA CYS A 250 -0.87 16.64 2.17
C CYS A 250 0.39 15.82 2.52
N ARG A 251 1.28 16.32 3.40
CA ARG A 251 2.44 15.56 3.90
C ARG A 251 2.03 14.28 4.63
N ARG A 252 1.02 14.37 5.51
CA ARG A 252 0.47 13.21 6.21
C ARG A 252 -0.15 12.21 5.23
N THR A 253 -0.83 12.68 4.19
CA THR A 253 -1.34 11.81 3.13
C THR A 253 -0.22 11.10 2.38
N VAL A 254 0.81 11.82 1.90
CA VAL A 254 1.94 11.22 1.17
C VAL A 254 2.67 10.19 2.03
N SER A 255 2.86 10.49 3.32
CA SER A 255 3.42 9.55 4.29
C SER A 255 2.62 8.25 4.35
N MET A 256 1.31 8.34 4.62
CA MET A 256 0.42 7.18 4.72
C MET A 256 0.31 6.41 3.39
N GLU A 257 0.28 7.11 2.27
CA GLU A 257 0.25 6.51 0.94
C GLU A 257 1.53 5.73 0.64
N THR A 258 2.69 6.32 0.94
CA THR A 258 3.99 5.70 0.65
C THR A 258 4.15 4.41 1.46
N GLY A 259 3.87 4.46 2.77
CA GLY A 259 4.03 3.31 3.68
C GLY A 259 3.03 2.17 3.45
N CYS A 260 1.81 2.47 3.02
CA CYS A 260 0.77 1.48 2.82
C CYS A 260 0.81 0.88 1.41
N GLN A 261 1.20 -0.40 1.33
CA GLN A 261 1.26 -1.12 0.07
C GLN A 261 -0.02 -1.91 -0.20
N ASN A 262 -0.28 -2.18 -1.49
CA ASN A 262 -1.35 -3.05 -1.92
C ASN A 262 -0.98 -4.53 -1.71
N VAL A 263 -1.14 -4.98 -0.46
CA VAL A 263 -0.82 -6.35 -0.05
C VAL A 263 -1.53 -7.40 -0.89
N GLN A 264 -2.81 -7.19 -1.22
CA GLN A 264 -3.57 -8.18 -1.98
C GLN A 264 -3.01 -8.36 -3.39
N LEU A 265 -2.70 -7.24 -4.07
CA LEU A 265 -2.06 -7.27 -5.37
C LEU A 265 -0.70 -7.96 -5.31
N CYS A 266 0.11 -7.64 -4.30
CA CYS A 266 1.41 -8.28 -4.11
C CYS A 266 1.28 -9.81 -3.94
N SER A 267 0.40 -10.27 -3.05
CA SER A 267 0.16 -11.70 -2.82
C SER A 267 -0.30 -12.42 -4.09
N THR A 268 -1.22 -11.82 -4.85
CA THR A 268 -1.70 -12.42 -6.10
C THR A 268 -0.60 -12.47 -7.16
N ILE A 269 0.24 -11.44 -7.28
CA ILE A 269 1.36 -11.46 -8.23
C ILE A 269 2.37 -12.55 -7.84
N LEU A 270 2.73 -12.65 -6.56
CA LEU A 270 3.62 -13.72 -6.09
C LEU A 270 3.04 -15.12 -6.35
N ASN A 271 1.73 -15.29 -6.21
CA ASN A 271 1.07 -16.59 -6.40
C ASN A 271 0.82 -16.95 -7.88
N VAL A 272 0.51 -15.97 -8.74
CA VAL A 272 0.08 -16.21 -10.13
C VAL A 272 1.21 -16.00 -11.13
N ALA A 273 2.04 -14.98 -10.94
CA ALA A 273 3.08 -14.65 -11.92
C ALA A 273 4.28 -15.60 -11.81
N PHE A 274 4.62 -16.03 -10.60
CA PHE A 274 5.79 -16.86 -10.33
C PHE A 274 5.41 -18.34 -10.09
N PRO A 275 6.28 -19.29 -10.46
CA PRO A 275 6.05 -20.70 -10.18
C PRO A 275 5.95 -20.96 -8.67
N PRO A 276 4.98 -21.77 -8.18
CA PRO A 276 4.83 -22.09 -6.77
C PRO A 276 6.08 -22.72 -6.15
N GLU A 277 6.88 -23.43 -6.93
CA GLU A 277 8.14 -24.05 -6.50
C GLU A 277 9.23 -23.02 -6.19
N VAL A 278 9.15 -21.85 -6.82
CA VAL A 278 10.12 -20.75 -6.64
C VAL A 278 9.72 -19.89 -5.44
N ILE A 279 8.46 -19.46 -5.36
CA ILE A 279 8.00 -18.58 -4.27
C ILE A 279 7.76 -19.35 -2.97
N GLY A 280 7.29 -20.60 -3.04
CA GLY A 280 7.03 -21.42 -1.87
C GLY A 280 6.18 -20.69 -0.83
N PRO A 281 6.65 -20.55 0.43
CA PRO A 281 5.91 -19.89 1.52
C PRO A 281 6.02 -18.35 1.50
N LEU A 282 6.84 -17.76 0.62
CA LEU A 282 7.06 -16.32 0.59
C LEU A 282 5.84 -15.53 0.12
N PHE A 283 4.81 -16.18 -0.43
CA PHE A 283 3.51 -15.54 -0.68
C PHE A 283 2.82 -15.06 0.61
N PHE A 284 3.29 -15.49 1.80
CA PHE A 284 2.84 -14.97 3.10
C PHE A 284 3.53 -13.68 3.52
N PHE A 285 4.66 -13.32 2.90
CA PHE A 285 5.37 -12.08 3.23
C PHE A 285 4.46 -10.84 3.18
N PRO A 286 3.58 -10.66 2.16
CA PRO A 286 2.68 -9.52 2.14
C PRO A 286 1.66 -9.52 3.30
N LEU A 287 1.27 -10.69 3.83
CA LEU A 287 0.41 -10.76 5.02
C LEU A 287 1.16 -10.29 6.27
N LEU A 288 2.44 -10.66 6.40
CA LEU A 288 3.31 -10.12 7.45
C LEU A 288 3.44 -8.60 7.34
N TYR A 289 3.71 -8.11 6.12
CA TYR A 289 3.71 -6.68 5.82
C TYR A 289 2.38 -6.03 6.23
N MET A 290 1.24 -6.69 5.98
CA MET A 290 -0.08 -6.19 6.39
C MET A 290 -0.18 -5.96 7.90
N ILE A 291 0.31 -6.90 8.70
CA ILE A 291 0.27 -6.80 10.16
C ILE A 291 1.11 -5.61 10.64
N PHE A 292 2.33 -5.47 10.12
CA PHE A 292 3.22 -4.38 10.50
C PHE A 292 2.73 -3.01 10.02
N GLN A 293 2.33 -2.87 8.75
CA GLN A 293 1.80 -1.59 8.26
C GLN A 293 0.54 -1.17 9.03
N LEU A 294 -0.29 -2.12 9.47
CA LEU A 294 -1.46 -1.83 10.30
C LEU A 294 -1.05 -1.35 11.69
N GLY A 295 -0.16 -2.09 12.36
CA GLY A 295 0.34 -1.75 13.69
C GLY A 295 1.04 -0.40 13.72
N GLU A 296 1.97 -0.18 12.80
CA GLU A 296 2.73 1.07 12.67
C GLU A 296 1.85 2.25 12.26
N GLY A 297 0.91 2.04 11.33
CA GLY A 297 -0.06 3.07 10.95
C GLY A 297 -0.94 3.50 12.13
N LEU A 298 -1.46 2.54 12.91
CA LEU A 298 -2.21 2.82 14.13
C LEU A 298 -1.36 3.52 15.20
N PHE A 299 -0.09 3.13 15.33
CA PHE A 299 0.86 3.77 16.23
C PHE A 299 1.12 5.23 15.85
N LEU A 300 1.36 5.52 14.57
CA LEU A 300 1.52 6.88 14.07
C LEU A 300 0.26 7.72 14.27
N ILE A 301 -0.93 7.13 14.09
CA ILE A 301 -2.21 7.76 14.41
C ILE A 301 -2.30 8.10 15.88
N ALA A 302 -1.94 7.17 16.77
CA ALA A 302 -1.95 7.42 18.21
C ALA A 302 -1.01 8.57 18.60
N ILE A 303 0.23 8.58 18.09
CA ILE A 303 1.19 9.67 18.31
C ILE A 303 0.61 11.00 17.84
N PHE A 304 0.06 11.05 16.62
CA PHE A 304 -0.51 12.28 16.06
C PHE A 304 -1.69 12.80 16.89
N ARG A 305 -2.59 11.91 17.32
CA ARG A 305 -3.74 12.28 18.16
C ARG A 305 -3.30 12.76 19.55
N CYS A 306 -2.30 12.13 20.14
CA CYS A 306 -1.68 12.60 21.38
C CYS A 306 -1.06 13.99 21.19
N TYR A 307 -0.26 14.19 20.14
CA TYR A 307 0.35 15.47 19.83
C TYR A 307 -0.67 16.59 19.62
N GLU A 308 -1.77 16.34 18.89
CA GLU A 308 -2.86 17.31 18.77
C GLU A 308 -3.49 17.65 20.12
N LYS A 309 -3.72 16.64 20.98
CA LYS A 309 -4.28 16.84 22.32
C LYS A 309 -3.37 17.70 23.20
N PHE A 310 -2.04 17.56 23.08
CA PHE A 310 -1.06 18.38 23.81
C PHE A 310 -0.82 19.77 23.21
N LYS A 311 -1.02 19.96 21.90
CA LYS A 311 -0.91 21.27 21.25
C LYS A 311 -2.15 22.17 21.47
N THR A 312 -3.34 21.56 21.47
CA THR A 312 -4.63 22.27 21.63
C THR A 312 -4.80 23.07 22.93
N PRO A 313 -4.19 22.74 24.10
CA PRO A 313 -4.34 23.59 25.29
C PRO A 313 -3.81 25.01 25.13
N LYS A 314 -2.74 25.27 24.35
CA LYS A 314 -2.19 26.63 24.19
C LYS A 314 -2.98 27.54 23.24
N ASP A 315 -3.61 26.99 22.21
CA ASP A 315 -4.41 27.78 21.25
C ASP A 315 -5.79 28.17 21.78
N LYS A 316 -6.42 27.30 22.60
CA LYS A 316 -7.66 27.68 23.29
C LYS A 316 -7.43 28.81 24.29
N THR A 317 -6.32 28.79 25.00
CA THR A 317 -5.93 29.86 25.92
C THR A 317 -5.71 31.18 25.17
N LYS A 318 -5.00 31.17 24.02
CA LYS A 318 -4.84 32.37 23.17
C LYS A 318 -6.17 32.90 22.63
N MET A 319 -7.06 32.03 22.14
CA MET A 319 -8.39 32.43 21.66
C MET A 319 -9.28 33.00 22.77
N ILE A 320 -9.21 32.47 24.00
CA ILE A 320 -9.97 32.98 25.14
C ILE A 320 -9.44 34.36 25.57
N TYR A 321 -8.11 34.55 25.61
CA TYR A 321 -7.54 35.86 25.93
C TYR A 321 -7.84 36.90 24.84
N THR A 322 -7.84 36.52 23.56
CA THR A 322 -8.20 37.45 22.47
C THR A 322 -9.71 37.73 22.42
N ALA A 323 -10.58 36.76 22.67
CA ALA A 323 -12.02 37.00 22.72
C ALA A 323 -12.42 37.92 23.88
N ALA A 324 -11.83 37.72 25.06
CA ALA A 324 -12.08 38.58 26.23
C ALA A 324 -11.60 40.02 26.05
N THR A 325 -10.58 40.27 25.23
CA THR A 325 -10.12 41.64 24.90
C THR A 325 -10.91 42.33 23.80
N THR A 326 -11.78 41.60 23.07
CA THR A 326 -12.46 42.14 21.88
C THR A 326 -13.99 42.24 22.04
N GLU A 327 -14.55 41.85 23.18
CA GLU A 327 -16.00 41.85 23.44
C GLU A 327 -16.59 43.16 24.02
N GLU A 328 -15.85 44.27 24.04
CA GLU A 328 -16.42 45.61 24.24
C GLU A 328 -16.60 46.36 22.91
N THR A 329 -17.46 45.87 22.01
CA THR A 329 -18.26 46.68 21.05
C THR A 329 -19.19 45.78 20.21
N ILE A 330 -20.51 46.07 20.25
CA ILE A 330 -21.66 45.32 19.69
C ILE A 330 -22.07 45.92 18.30
N PRO A 331 -23.03 45.40 17.47
CA PRO A 331 -23.37 44.06 16.94
C PRO A 331 -23.45 43.97 15.38
N GLY A 332 -23.58 42.75 14.84
CA GLY A 332 -24.58 42.45 13.79
C GLY A 332 -24.09 42.00 12.41
N ALA A 333 -24.29 40.72 12.08
CA ALA A 333 -24.85 40.21 10.81
C ALA A 333 -24.57 38.71 10.64
N LEU A 334 -25.64 37.92 10.49
CA LEU A 334 -25.62 36.53 10.04
C LEU A 334 -25.04 36.40 8.62
N GLY A 335 -24.25 35.35 8.35
CA GLY A 335 -23.85 34.99 6.99
C GLY A 335 -23.07 33.67 6.87
N ASN A 336 -23.81 32.58 6.62
CA ASN A 336 -23.43 31.33 5.93
C ASN A 336 -21.96 30.86 5.93
N GLY A 337 -21.68 29.87 6.78
CA GLY A 337 -20.46 29.07 6.73
C GLY A 337 -20.43 28.12 5.53
N THR A 338 -19.63 28.44 4.52
CA THR A 338 -19.21 27.48 3.49
C THR A 338 -17.81 27.00 3.88
N TYR A 339 -17.65 25.71 4.21
CA TYR A 339 -16.34 25.09 4.42
C TYR A 339 -15.57 25.07 3.08
N LYS A 340 -14.73 26.08 2.83
CA LYS A 340 -13.72 26.04 1.77
C LYS A 340 -12.61 25.08 2.20
N GLY A 341 -12.47 23.96 1.50
CA GLY A 341 -11.30 23.11 1.62
C GLY A 341 -10.06 23.88 1.17
N GLU A 342 -9.09 24.07 2.07
CA GLU A 342 -7.77 24.56 1.69
C GLU A 342 -7.09 23.54 0.78
N ASP A 343 -7.08 23.86 -0.51
CA ASP A 343 -6.44 23.09 -1.57
C ASP A 343 -4.93 22.97 -1.35
N CYS A 344 -4.37 21.80 -1.67
CA CYS A 344 -2.93 21.53 -1.70
C CYS A 344 -2.22 22.43 -2.75
N SER A 345 -1.95 23.68 -2.38
CA SER A 345 -1.06 24.61 -3.08
C SER A 345 0.12 24.91 -2.17
N PRO A 346 1.35 25.06 -2.71
CA PRO A 346 2.50 25.43 -1.88
C PRO A 346 2.27 26.80 -1.23
N CYS A 347 2.89 27.04 -0.07
CA CYS A 347 3.00 28.39 0.46
C CYS A 347 3.64 29.28 -0.61
N THR A 348 2.99 30.39 -0.93
CA THR A 348 3.63 31.51 -1.62
C THR A 348 4.83 31.95 -0.78
N ALA A 349 6.01 31.93 -1.40
CA ALA A 349 7.24 32.43 -0.81
C ALA A 349 7.14 33.93 -0.50
#